data_AF-A0A958PEB4-F1
#
_entry.id   AF-A0A958PEB4-F1
#
_cell.length_a   1.000
_cell.length_b   1.000
_cell.length_c   1.000
_cell.angle_alpha   90.00
_cell.angle_beta   90.00
_cell.angle_gamma   90.00
#
_symmetry.space_group_name_H-M   'P 1'
#
loop_
_entity.id
_entity.type
_entity.pdbx_description
1 polymer ?
#
loop_
_entity_poly.entity_id
_entity_poly.type
_entity_poly.pdbx_seq_one_letter_code
_entity_poly.pdbx_strand_id
1 'polypeptide(L)'
;SDQNPHYPESVRKYFPSALHETTPGRRGCVTGQGELKEGGWDPLFSLNHTCAMLRANINRLFRRTWCTTKLPERLSHHIELYVYYHNTRIIKSSLSK
;
A
#
# COMPACT_ATOMS: atom_id res chain seq x y z
N SER A 1 2.65 10.64 0.62
CA SER A 1 1.93 11.46 1.60
C SER A 1 0.46 11.26 1.34
N ASP A 2 -0.33 11.14 2.39
CA ASP A 2 -1.78 11.10 2.33
C ASP A 2 -2.36 12.50 2.03
N GLN A 3 -1.64 13.57 2.39
CA GLN A 3 -1.96 14.94 1.97
C GLN A 3 -1.77 15.23 0.47
N ASN A 4 -1.83 14.23 -0.40
CA ASN A 4 -1.90 14.47 -1.83
C ASN A 4 -3.25 15.15 -2.16
N PRO A 5 -3.25 16.34 -2.80
CA PRO A 5 -4.48 17.07 -3.09
C PRO A 5 -5.49 16.30 -3.96
N HIS A 6 -5.07 15.24 -4.64
CA HIS A 6 -5.96 14.41 -5.47
C HIS A 6 -6.81 13.38 -4.69
N TYR A 7 -6.43 13.02 -3.46
CA TYR A 7 -7.15 12.01 -2.69
C TYR A 7 -8.47 12.48 -2.06
N PRO A 8 -8.58 13.69 -1.49
CA PRO A 8 -9.78 14.11 -0.76
C PRO A 8 -11.09 14.01 -1.57
N GLU A 9 -11.07 14.41 -2.84
CA GLU A 9 -12.26 14.35 -3.71
C GLU A 9 -12.69 12.88 -3.93
N SER A 10 -11.74 12.02 -4.27
CA SER A 10 -11.99 10.60 -4.52
C SER A 10 -12.48 9.90 -3.25
N VAL A 11 -11.83 10.14 -2.11
CA VAL A 11 -12.20 9.52 -0.83
C VAL A 11 -13.61 9.94 -0.43
N ARG A 12 -13.96 11.23 -0.54
CA ARG A 12 -15.32 11.71 -0.24
C ARG A 12 -16.38 11.11 -1.17
N LYS A 13 -16.04 10.91 -2.44
CA LYS A 13 -16.95 10.33 -3.43
C LYS A 13 -17.27 8.86 -3.13
N TYR A 14 -16.25 8.06 -2.82
CA TYR A 14 -16.42 6.61 -2.66
C TYR A 14 -16.67 6.18 -1.20
N PHE A 15 -16.26 6.98 -0.23
CA PHE A 15 -16.39 6.72 1.20
C PHE A 15 -16.95 7.95 1.95
N PRO A 16 -18.18 8.40 1.62
CA PRO A 16 -18.74 9.65 2.14
C PRO A 16 -18.92 9.67 3.67
N SER A 17 -19.09 8.50 4.28
CA SER A 17 -19.24 8.35 5.73
C SER A 17 -17.92 8.09 6.47
N ALA A 18 -16.80 7.97 5.76
CA ALA A 18 -15.50 7.71 6.37
C ALA A 18 -14.80 9.02 6.76
N LEU A 19 -14.13 9.00 7.92
CA LEU A 19 -13.22 10.06 8.31
C LEU A 19 -11.90 9.90 7.52
N HIS A 20 -11.54 10.91 6.72
CA HIS A 20 -10.28 10.95 5.99
C HIS A 20 -9.22 11.68 6.82
N GLU A 21 -8.50 10.93 7.66
CA GLU A 21 -7.36 11.46 8.41
C GLU A 21 -6.11 11.45 7.53
N THR A 22 -5.41 12.59 7.43
CA THR A 22 -4.24 12.71 6.55
C THR A 22 -2.97 12.95 7.34
N THR A 23 -1.89 12.25 6.98
CA THR A 23 -0.55 12.46 7.55
C THR A 23 0.35 13.20 6.56
N PRO A 24 1.04 14.30 6.97
CA PRO A 24 1.98 15.01 6.11
C PRO A 24 3.19 14.13 5.74
N GLY A 25 3.66 14.29 4.51
CA GLY A 25 4.81 13.56 4.01
C GLY A 25 6.11 14.04 4.66
N ARG A 26 6.95 13.09 5.08
CA ARG A 26 8.31 13.40 5.55
C ARG A 26 9.32 13.37 4.40
N ARG A 27 10.44 14.08 4.57
CA ARG A 27 11.57 14.00 3.64
C ARG A 27 12.18 12.59 3.66
N GLY A 28 12.77 12.18 2.55
CA GLY A 28 13.59 10.97 2.52
C GLY A 28 14.85 11.17 3.37
N CYS A 29 15.28 10.11 4.05
CA CYS A 29 16.57 10.10 4.72
C CYS A 29 17.68 10.22 3.67
N VAL A 30 18.61 11.16 3.87
CA VAL A 30 19.74 11.38 2.95
C VAL A 30 20.77 10.25 3.02
N THR A 31 20.78 9.49 4.13
CA THR A 31 21.63 8.31 4.35
C THR A 31 20.82 7.02 4.14
N GLY A 32 21.40 6.03 3.43
CA GLY A 32 20.75 4.75 3.12
C GLY A 32 20.20 4.64 1.69
N GLN A 33 19.35 3.64 1.40
CA GLN A 33 18.77 3.38 0.07
C GLN A 33 17.70 4.41 -0.37
N GLY A 34 17.59 5.57 0.30
CA GLY A 34 16.63 6.65 -0.04
C GLY A 34 15.15 6.33 0.19
N GLU A 35 14.80 5.07 0.45
CA GLU A 35 13.43 4.61 0.69
C GLU A 35 12.94 4.91 2.11
N LEU A 36 13.84 4.94 3.09
CA LEU A 36 13.49 5.30 4.46
C LEU A 36 13.26 6.80 4.60
N LYS A 37 12.18 7.17 5.29
CA LYS A 37 11.87 8.55 5.64
C LYS A 37 12.75 9.03 6.79
N GLU A 38 13.10 10.31 6.77
CA GLU A 38 13.78 10.99 7.87
C GLU A 38 12.85 11.03 9.10
N GLY A 39 13.36 10.62 10.27
CA GLY A 39 12.62 10.60 11.53
C GLY A 39 12.14 9.21 11.98
N GLY A 40 11.58 9.15 13.19
CA GLY A 40 11.12 7.91 13.85
C GLY A 40 9.77 7.40 13.34
N TRP A 41 8.88 7.01 14.27
CA TRP A 41 7.60 6.36 13.95
C TRP A 41 6.76 7.10 12.90
N ASP A 42 6.30 6.37 11.88
CA ASP A 42 5.41 6.83 10.80
C ASP A 42 4.06 6.09 10.90
N PRO A 43 2.94 6.80 11.15
CA PRO A 43 1.62 6.17 11.28
C PRO A 43 1.18 5.43 10.01
N LEU A 44 1.68 5.82 8.83
CA LEU A 44 1.32 5.20 7.57
C LEU A 44 2.26 4.05 7.17
N PHE A 45 3.27 3.74 7.97
CA PHE A 45 4.29 2.75 7.61
C PHE A 45 3.68 1.37 7.34
N SER A 46 2.82 0.86 8.23
CA SER A 46 2.21 -0.46 8.10
C SER A 46 1.34 -0.56 6.84
N LEU A 47 0.54 0.47 6.56
CA LEU A 47 -0.29 0.56 5.36
C LEU A 47 0.57 0.61 4.09
N ASN A 48 1.54 1.52 4.04
CA ASN A 48 2.43 1.69 2.89
C ASN A 48 3.24 0.41 2.62
N HIS A 49 3.75 -0.22 3.67
CA HIS A 49 4.48 -1.48 3.57
C HIS A 49 3.59 -2.61 3.05
N THR A 50 2.34 -2.70 3.53
CA THR A 50 1.35 -3.65 3.02
C THR A 50 1.06 -3.42 1.54
N CYS A 51 0.85 -2.17 1.11
CA CYS A 51 0.66 -1.81 -0.29
C CYS A 51 1.90 -2.14 -1.15
N ALA A 52 3.10 -1.92 -0.63
CA ALA A 52 4.34 -2.28 -1.31
C ALA A 52 4.47 -3.80 -1.49
N MET A 53 4.17 -4.59 -0.46
CA MET A 53 4.12 -6.04 -0.55
C MET A 53 3.06 -6.51 -1.55
N LEU A 54 1.85 -5.96 -1.50
CA LEU A 54 0.79 -6.27 -2.46
C LEU A 54 1.31 -6.10 -3.89
N ARG A 55 1.85 -4.91 -4.21
CA ARG A 55 2.43 -4.60 -5.54
C ARG A 55 3.54 -5.56 -5.94
N ALA A 56 4.40 -5.96 -4.99
CA ALA A 56 5.50 -6.88 -5.23
C ALA A 56 5.07 -8.35 -5.41
N ASN A 57 3.89 -8.74 -4.93
CA ASN A 57 3.42 -10.12 -4.98
C ASN A 57 2.38 -10.38 -6.08
N ILE A 58 1.61 -9.36 -6.50
CA ILE A 58 0.58 -9.53 -7.54
C ILE A 58 1.08 -9.24 -8.96
N ASN A 59 2.35 -8.89 -9.12
CA ASN A 59 2.93 -8.60 -10.42
C ASN A 59 2.88 -9.83 -11.35
N ARG A 60 2.46 -9.59 -12.59
CA ARG A 60 2.37 -10.65 -13.62
C ARG A 60 3.49 -10.50 -14.63
N LEU A 61 3.52 -9.35 -15.31
CA LEU A 61 4.58 -8.99 -16.25
C LEU A 61 5.36 -7.82 -15.65
N PHE A 62 6.60 -8.09 -15.22
CA PHE A 62 7.53 -7.05 -14.78
C PHE A 62 8.04 -6.30 -16.02
N ARG A 63 7.33 -5.26 -16.46
CA ARG A 63 7.95 -4.26 -17.32
C ARG A 63 8.74 -3.29 -16.45
N ARG A 64 9.78 -2.68 -17.01
CA ARG A 64 10.70 -1.76 -16.32
C ARG A 64 10.03 -0.66 -15.49
N THR A 65 8.76 -0.35 -15.75
CA THR A 65 8.07 0.79 -15.12
C THR A 65 6.76 0.45 -14.44
N TRP A 66 5.98 -0.57 -14.86
CA TRP A 66 4.64 -0.80 -14.32
C TRP A 66 4.16 -2.25 -14.40
N CYS A 67 3.41 -2.68 -13.38
CA CYS A 67 2.64 -3.92 -13.37
C CYS A 67 1.31 -3.66 -14.09
N THR A 68 1.03 -4.39 -15.17
CA THR A 68 -0.22 -4.22 -15.93
C THR A 68 -1.04 -5.51 -15.92
N THR A 69 -2.37 -5.37 -15.84
CA THR A 69 -3.31 -6.47 -16.02
C THR A 69 -4.31 -6.06 -17.10
N LYS A 70 -4.51 -6.92 -18.10
CA LYS A 70 -5.39 -6.63 -19.25
C LYS A 70 -6.88 -6.71 -18.90
N LEU A 71 -7.24 -7.51 -17.90
CA LEU A 71 -8.62 -7.78 -17.49
C LEU A 71 -8.79 -7.48 -16.00
N PRO A 72 -9.71 -6.57 -15.60
CA PRO A 72 -9.89 -6.18 -14.21
C PRO A 72 -10.33 -7.36 -13.33
N GLU A 73 -11.11 -8.30 -13.85
CA GLU A 73 -11.56 -9.50 -13.12
C GLU A 73 -10.37 -10.38 -12.72
N ARG A 74 -9.37 -10.50 -13.61
CA ARG A 74 -8.14 -11.27 -13.33
C ARG A 74 -7.26 -10.58 -12.31
N LEU A 75 -7.33 -9.25 -12.20
CA LEU A 75 -6.69 -8.51 -11.12
C LEU A 75 -7.41 -8.77 -9.79
N SER A 76 -8.75 -8.70 -9.77
CA SER A 76 -9.57 -8.97 -8.58
C SER A 76 -9.25 -10.33 -7.97
N HIS A 77 -9.30 -11.40 -8.76
CA HIS A 77 -8.99 -12.76 -8.28
C HIS A 77 -7.56 -12.91 -7.74
N HIS A 78 -6.59 -12.20 -8.33
CA HIS A 78 -5.21 -12.24 -7.84
C HIS A 78 -5.08 -11.50 -6.50
N ILE A 79 -5.76 -10.37 -6.36
CA ILE A 79 -5.82 -9.60 -5.11
C ILE A 79 -6.52 -10.44 -4.03
N GLU A 80 -7.63 -11.10 -4.33
CA GLU A 80 -8.36 -11.98 -3.39
C GLU A 80 -7.45 -13.10 -2.85
N LEU A 81 -6.69 -13.77 -3.73
CA LEU A 81 -5.70 -14.78 -3.33
C LEU A 81 -4.60 -14.20 -2.43
N TYR A 82 -4.08 -13.01 -2.78
CA TYR A 82 -3.09 -12.32 -1.97
C TYR A 82 -3.65 -11.97 -0.59
N VAL A 83 -4.86 -11.41 -0.52
CA VAL A 83 -5.53 -11.02 0.73
C VAL A 83 -5.70 -12.23 1.64
N TYR A 84 -6.17 -13.36 1.09
CA TYR A 84 -6.28 -14.61 1.84
C TYR A 84 -4.93 -15.06 2.41
N TYR A 85 -3.88 -15.11 1.58
CA TYR A 85 -2.55 -15.52 2.02
C TYR A 85 -1.96 -14.55 3.05
N HIS A 86 -2.05 -13.24 2.80
CA HIS A 86 -1.52 -12.20 3.67
C HIS A 86 -2.15 -12.27 5.07
N ASN A 87 -3.47 -12.37 5.14
CA ASN A 87 -4.18 -12.42 6.42
C ASN A 87 -3.94 -13.74 7.17
N THR A 88 -3.94 -14.88 6.46
CA THR A 88 -3.85 -16.20 7.09
C THR A 88 -2.43 -16.65 7.41
N ARG A 89 -1.42 -16.19 6.65
CA ARG A 89 -0.03 -16.65 6.78
C ARG A 89 0.93 -15.57 7.24
N ILE A 90 0.80 -14.33 6.79
CA ILE A 90 1.73 -13.26 7.19
C ILE A 90 1.30 -12.68 8.54
N ILE A 91 0.09 -12.13 8.63
CA ILE A 91 -0.41 -11.47 9.85
C ILE A 91 -0.60 -12.48 10.99
N LYS A 92 -1.30 -13.60 10.74
CA LYS A 92 -1.54 -14.61 11.78
C LYS A 92 -0.24 -15.21 12.35
N SER A 93 0.77 -15.39 11.51
CA SER A 93 2.10 -15.87 11.95
C SER A 93 2.81 -14.85 12.83
N SER A 94 2.70 -13.55 12.52
CA SER A 94 3.29 -12.50 13.36
C SER A 94 2.59 -12.31 14.71
N LEU A 95 1.31 -12.66 14.81
CA LEU A 95 0.52 -12.55 16.06
C LEU A 95 0.64 -13.79 16.97
N SER A 96 1.16 -14.90 16.46
CA SER A 96 1.34 -16.15 17.20
C SER A 96 2.73 -16.29 17.86
N LYS A 97 3.59 -15.28 17.69
CA LYS A 97 4.90 -15.17 18.33
C LYS A 97 4.78 -14.27 19.56
#